data_AF-A0A536S452-F1
#
_entry.id   AF-A0A536S452-F1
#
_cell.length_a   1.000
_cell.length_b   1.000
_cell.length_c   1.000
_cell.angle_alpha   90.00
_cell.angle_beta   90.00
_cell.angle_gamma   90.00
#
_symmetry.space_group_name_H-M   'P 1'
#
loop_
_entity.id
_entity.type
_entity.pdbx_description
1 polymer ?
#
loop_
_entity_poly.entity_id
_entity_poly.type
_entity_poly.pdbx_seq_one_letter_code
_entity_poly.pdbx_strand_id
1 'polypeptide(L)'
;MSFIAGLVWGLVVAAIEVASEHYGPSFGPIAFNGNGALAAPLIIVPLAVFRGWTWITNRWSGRSLIPGIAFTVGLYLGVGAASPADAVLFPQGSGSTLANSIPTLLATGAIFVLPVALIAAAIYWALRSERFPGTGLVITILYLIGVGLSLYPQLGTIVSGGIIAGTAAGHSWRVAGSRLLISILVIILMAVAVVGIPYVREGARPLGPPTFPTR
;
A
#
# COMPACT_ATOMS: atom_id res chain seq x y z
N MET A 1 -10.43 8.76 -17.15
CA MET A 1 -10.50 9.39 -15.81
C MET A 1 -10.07 8.45 -14.70
N SER A 2 -10.71 7.28 -14.49
CA SER A 2 -10.34 6.39 -13.37
C SER A 2 -8.92 5.84 -13.43
N PHE A 3 -8.43 5.46 -14.62
CA PHE A 3 -7.03 5.08 -14.82
C PHE A 3 -6.06 6.19 -14.38
N ILE A 4 -6.29 7.42 -14.85
CA ILE A 4 -5.46 8.58 -14.51
C ILE A 4 -5.49 8.84 -13.00
N ALA A 5 -6.66 8.76 -12.37
CA ALA A 5 -6.77 8.92 -10.92
C ALA A 5 -5.97 7.86 -10.16
N GLY A 6 -6.01 6.61 -10.59
CA GLY A 6 -5.19 5.54 -10.04
C GLY A 6 -3.71 5.80 -10.24
N LEU A 7 -3.31 6.21 -11.44
CA LEU A 7 -1.94 6.55 -11.80
C LEU A 7 -1.39 7.69 -10.93
N VAL A 8 -2.16 8.77 -10.73
CA VAL A 8 -1.77 9.89 -9.87
C VAL A 8 -1.54 9.43 -8.43
N TRP A 9 -2.46 8.62 -7.88
CA TRP A 9 -2.25 8.05 -6.55
C TRP A 9 -1.00 7.17 -6.48
N GLY A 10 -0.77 6.34 -7.50
CA GLY A 10 0.42 5.50 -7.55
C GLY A 10 1.70 6.33 -7.65
N LEU A 11 1.72 7.40 -8.45
CA LEU A 11 2.86 8.30 -8.55
C LEU A 11 3.13 9.04 -7.24
N VAL A 12 2.09 9.41 -6.47
CA VAL A 12 2.25 9.96 -5.12
C VAL A 12 2.91 8.93 -4.20
N VAL A 13 2.47 7.67 -4.23
CA VAL A 13 3.09 6.58 -3.46
C VAL A 13 4.56 6.43 -3.84
N ALA A 14 4.86 6.32 -5.14
CA ALA A 14 6.21 6.17 -5.65
C ALA A 14 7.12 7.34 -5.28
N ALA A 15 6.61 8.58 -5.37
CA ALA A 15 7.38 9.77 -4.99
C ALA A 15 7.72 9.76 -3.50
N ILE A 16 6.76 9.39 -2.64
CA ILE A 16 6.98 9.30 -1.19
C ILE A 16 7.94 8.16 -0.86
N GLU A 17 7.79 7.00 -1.52
CA GLU A 17 8.68 5.85 -1.34
C GLU A 17 10.12 6.20 -1.71
N VAL A 18 10.36 6.73 -2.91
CA VAL A 18 11.70 7.15 -3.37
C VAL A 18 12.26 8.27 -2.47
N ALA A 19 11.45 9.26 -2.09
CA ALA A 19 11.89 10.30 -1.18
C ALA A 19 12.26 9.75 0.20
N SER A 20 11.51 8.77 0.70
CA SER A 20 11.79 8.12 1.99
C SER A 20 13.06 7.26 1.90
N GLU A 21 13.28 6.57 0.78
CA GLU A 21 14.49 5.76 0.56
C GLU A 21 15.76 6.59 0.65
N HIS A 22 15.77 7.80 0.05
CA HIS A 22 16.98 8.62 -0.06
C HIS A 22 17.10 9.73 0.98
N TYR A 23 15.97 10.24 1.49
CA TYR A 23 15.91 11.38 2.40
C TYR A 23 15.10 11.10 3.67
N GLY A 24 14.69 9.85 3.90
CA GLY A 24 13.87 9.46 5.03
C GLY A 24 14.55 9.83 6.36
N PRO A 25 13.85 10.53 7.26
CA PRO A 25 14.41 10.87 8.56
C PRO A 25 14.62 9.60 9.40
N SER A 26 15.59 9.66 10.31
CA SER A 26 15.78 8.66 11.35
C SER A 26 15.43 9.22 12.71
N PHE A 27 14.73 8.41 13.51
CA PHE A 27 14.27 8.74 14.84
C PHE A 27 14.64 7.60 15.78
N GLY A 28 15.87 7.63 16.30
CA GLY A 28 16.41 6.55 17.12
C GLY A 28 16.41 5.21 16.36
N PRO A 29 15.86 4.12 16.91
CA PRO A 29 15.95 2.81 16.25
C PRO A 29 15.10 2.68 14.98
N ILE A 30 14.31 3.70 14.62
CA ILE A 30 13.41 3.71 13.46
C ILE A 30 14.02 4.61 12.39
N ALA A 31 14.29 4.03 11.22
CA ALA A 31 14.76 4.77 10.05
C ALA A 31 13.75 4.61 8.90
N PHE A 32 13.31 5.73 8.33
CA PHE A 32 12.35 5.73 7.22
C PHE A 32 13.00 5.52 5.84
N ASN A 33 14.32 5.33 5.79
CA ASN A 33 15.08 4.90 4.61
C ASN A 33 15.27 3.37 4.58
N GLY A 34 15.71 2.84 3.44
CA GLY A 34 15.82 1.40 3.21
C GLY A 34 14.47 0.70 3.38
N ASN A 35 14.42 -0.34 4.22
CA ASN A 35 13.15 -1.03 4.51
C ASN A 35 12.05 -0.10 5.06
N GLY A 36 12.41 1.05 5.66
CA GLY A 36 11.44 2.04 6.13
C GLY A 36 10.65 2.71 5.01
N ALA A 37 11.18 2.79 3.79
CA ALA A 37 10.50 3.38 2.64
C ALA A 37 9.25 2.60 2.25
N LEU A 38 9.22 1.29 2.57
CA LEU A 38 8.07 0.40 2.35
C LEU A 38 6.83 0.84 3.13
N ALA A 39 6.96 1.70 4.14
CA ALA A 39 5.83 2.28 4.84
C ALA A 39 4.90 3.06 3.89
N ALA A 40 5.47 3.72 2.87
CA ALA A 40 4.71 4.51 1.91
C ALA A 40 3.68 3.65 1.14
N PRO A 41 4.07 2.61 0.38
CA PRO A 41 3.11 1.76 -0.29
C PRO A 41 2.20 1.01 0.68
N LEU A 42 2.71 0.57 1.83
CA LEU A 42 1.92 -0.18 2.79
C LEU A 42 0.77 0.64 3.38
N ILE A 43 0.95 1.94 3.64
CA ILE A 43 -0.13 2.82 4.16
C ILE A 43 -1.03 3.32 3.04
N ILE A 44 -0.42 3.86 1.99
CA ILE A 44 -1.11 4.73 1.05
C ILE A 44 -1.89 3.90 0.03
N VAL A 45 -1.42 2.70 -0.35
CA VAL A 45 -2.14 1.85 -1.32
C VAL A 45 -3.51 1.41 -0.78
N PRO A 46 -3.66 0.86 0.45
CA PRO A 46 -4.97 0.56 1.02
C PRO A 46 -5.91 1.77 1.05
N LEU A 47 -5.40 2.94 1.42
CA LEU A 47 -6.16 4.18 1.43
C LEU A 47 -6.62 4.58 0.02
N ALA A 48 -5.73 4.49 -0.97
CA ALA A 48 -6.01 4.79 -2.36
C ALA A 48 -7.05 3.83 -2.95
N VAL A 49 -6.95 2.52 -2.66
CA VAL A 49 -7.93 1.51 -3.04
C VAL A 49 -9.30 1.86 -2.45
N PHE A 50 -9.38 2.06 -1.14
CA PHE A 50 -10.63 2.44 -0.47
C PHE A 50 -11.24 3.72 -1.08
N ARG A 51 -10.46 4.82 -1.13
CA ARG A 51 -10.96 6.11 -1.61
C ARG A 51 -11.31 6.10 -3.08
N GLY A 52 -10.45 5.51 -3.91
CA GLY A 52 -10.64 5.39 -5.35
C GLY A 52 -11.88 4.58 -5.67
N TRP A 53 -12.04 3.40 -5.08
CA TRP A 53 -13.19 2.55 -5.35
C TRP A 53 -14.49 3.15 -4.85
N THR A 54 -14.47 3.79 -3.67
CA THR A 54 -15.65 4.51 -3.16
C THR A 54 -16.03 5.66 -4.08
N TRP A 55 -15.06 6.44 -4.59
CA TRP A 55 -15.35 7.50 -5.56
C TRP A 55 -15.98 6.94 -6.85
N ILE A 56 -15.45 5.84 -7.37
CA ILE A 56 -15.94 5.20 -8.60
C ILE A 56 -17.35 4.64 -8.41
N THR A 57 -17.60 3.92 -7.31
CA THR A 57 -18.91 3.31 -7.05
C THR A 57 -20.02 4.37 -6.96
N ASN A 58 -19.73 5.51 -6.35
CA ASN A 58 -20.64 6.66 -6.30
C ASN A 58 -20.86 7.29 -7.67
N ARG A 59 -19.79 7.50 -8.44
CA ARG A 59 -19.89 8.14 -9.76
C ARG A 59 -20.67 7.32 -10.78
N TRP A 60 -20.64 5.99 -10.65
CA TRP A 60 -21.21 5.06 -11.64
C TRP A 60 -22.41 4.25 -11.09
N SER A 61 -23.03 4.70 -9.99
CA SER A 61 -24.22 4.08 -9.37
C SER A 61 -24.12 2.55 -9.26
N GLY A 62 -22.94 2.05 -8.87
CA GLY A 62 -22.69 0.62 -8.68
C GLY A 62 -22.32 -0.19 -9.94
N ARG A 63 -22.29 0.39 -11.15
CA ARG A 63 -21.72 -0.19 -12.39
C ARG A 63 -20.23 0.14 -12.53
N SER A 64 -19.48 -0.11 -11.46
CA SER A 64 -18.12 0.41 -11.26
C SER A 64 -17.00 -0.58 -11.55
N LEU A 65 -17.30 -1.77 -12.09
CA LEU A 65 -16.30 -2.83 -12.28
C LEU A 65 -15.16 -2.40 -13.23
N ILE A 66 -15.50 -2.03 -14.46
CA ILE A 66 -14.51 -1.63 -15.47
C ILE A 66 -13.71 -0.39 -15.00
N PRO A 67 -14.34 0.70 -14.51
CA PRO A 67 -13.58 1.83 -14.02
C PRO A 67 -12.74 1.52 -12.77
N GLY A 68 -13.17 0.58 -11.92
CA GLY A 68 -12.43 0.07 -10.77
C GLY A 68 -11.16 -0.68 -11.18
N ILE A 69 -11.27 -1.58 -12.17
CA ILE A 69 -10.12 -2.27 -12.76
C ILE A 69 -9.17 -1.23 -13.37
N ALA A 70 -9.68 -0.28 -14.15
CA ALA A 70 -8.86 0.77 -14.75
C ALA A 70 -8.10 1.59 -13.69
N PHE A 71 -8.76 1.93 -12.57
CA PHE A 71 -8.11 2.59 -11.44
C PHE A 71 -7.00 1.72 -10.82
N THR A 72 -7.27 0.45 -10.56
CA THR A 72 -6.27 -0.48 -9.98
C THR A 72 -5.08 -0.67 -10.92
N VAL A 73 -5.29 -0.74 -12.23
CA VAL A 73 -4.20 -0.81 -13.23
C VAL A 73 -3.37 0.48 -13.24
N GLY A 74 -4.02 1.64 -13.17
CA GLY A 74 -3.33 2.93 -13.03
C GLY A 74 -2.50 2.97 -11.74
N LEU A 75 -3.08 2.55 -10.62
CA LEU A 75 -2.41 2.48 -9.31
C LEU A 75 -1.21 1.53 -9.35
N TYR A 76 -1.38 0.34 -9.95
CA TYR A 76 -0.32 -0.64 -10.17
C TYR A 76 0.88 -0.05 -10.92
N LEU A 77 0.63 0.60 -12.05
CA LEU A 77 1.70 1.22 -12.84
C LEU A 77 2.33 2.42 -12.12
N GLY A 78 1.52 3.23 -11.43
CA GLY A 78 2.01 4.38 -10.70
C GLY A 78 2.88 4.00 -9.51
N VAL A 79 2.48 3.01 -8.70
CA VAL A 79 3.30 2.49 -7.59
C VAL A 79 4.59 1.86 -8.14
N GLY A 80 4.47 1.08 -9.22
CA GLY A 80 5.64 0.49 -9.89
C GLY A 80 6.63 1.53 -10.43
N ALA A 81 6.19 2.77 -10.69
CA ALA A 81 7.05 3.84 -11.19
C ALA A 81 8.16 4.26 -10.19
N ALA A 82 8.10 3.81 -8.93
CA ALA A 82 9.20 3.97 -7.98
C ALA A 82 10.52 3.42 -8.54
N SER A 83 10.48 2.25 -9.20
CA SER A 83 11.65 1.60 -9.78
C SER A 83 12.37 2.43 -10.88
N PRO A 84 11.71 2.86 -11.97
CA PRO A 84 12.35 3.71 -12.96
C PRO A 84 12.71 5.10 -12.42
N ALA A 85 11.92 5.64 -11.48
CA ALA A 85 12.24 6.92 -10.84
C ALA A 85 13.57 6.82 -10.07
N ASP A 86 13.74 5.75 -9.30
CA ASP A 86 14.98 5.45 -8.58
C ASP A 86 16.16 5.27 -9.55
N ALA A 87 15.98 4.49 -10.62
CA ALA A 87 17.01 4.22 -11.61
C ALA A 87 17.51 5.49 -12.35
N VAL A 88 16.65 6.49 -12.52
CA VAL A 88 16.96 7.77 -13.20
C VAL A 88 17.51 8.81 -12.24
N LEU A 89 16.91 8.96 -11.06
CA LEU A 89 17.25 10.02 -10.11
C LEU A 89 18.44 9.63 -9.21
N PHE A 90 18.59 8.33 -8.93
CA PHE A 90 19.60 7.78 -8.03
C PHE A 90 20.28 6.52 -8.63
N PRO A 91 20.98 6.66 -9.77
CA PRO A 91 21.57 5.52 -10.47
C PRO A 91 22.64 4.82 -9.63
N GLN A 92 22.48 3.51 -9.42
CA GLN A 92 23.39 2.66 -8.64
C GLN A 92 24.68 2.28 -9.39
N GLY A 93 24.85 2.73 -10.64
CA GLY A 93 26.00 2.46 -11.48
C GLY A 93 25.72 2.70 -12.97
N SER A 94 26.74 2.58 -13.82
CA SER A 94 26.66 2.84 -15.27
C SER A 94 25.71 1.89 -16.04
N GLY A 95 25.29 0.78 -15.43
CA GLY A 95 24.29 -0.15 -15.97
C GLY A 95 22.85 0.13 -15.52
N SER A 96 22.62 1.15 -14.68
CA SER A 96 21.27 1.54 -14.25
C SER A 96 20.54 2.23 -15.40
N THR A 97 19.61 1.52 -16.04
CA THR A 97 18.84 2.05 -17.17
C THR A 97 17.35 1.88 -16.94
N LEU A 98 16.55 2.71 -17.60
CA LEU A 98 15.09 2.60 -17.62
C LEU A 98 14.63 1.21 -18.08
N ALA A 99 15.28 0.62 -19.08
CA ALA A 99 14.93 -0.71 -19.57
C ALA A 99 15.14 -1.78 -18.49
N ASN A 100 16.24 -1.69 -17.74
CA ASN A 100 16.56 -2.63 -16.66
C ASN A 100 15.61 -2.50 -15.45
N SER A 101 14.92 -1.36 -15.33
CA SER A 101 13.95 -1.10 -14.25
C SER A 101 12.55 -1.66 -14.52
N ILE A 102 12.24 -2.10 -15.76
CA ILE A 102 10.90 -2.58 -16.15
C ILE A 102 10.47 -3.82 -15.34
N PRO A 103 11.29 -4.88 -15.17
CA PRO A 103 10.90 -6.02 -14.37
C PRO A 103 10.55 -5.63 -12.93
N THR A 104 11.37 -4.76 -12.33
CA THR A 104 11.16 -4.27 -10.96
C THR A 104 9.91 -3.37 -10.87
N LEU A 105 9.61 -2.55 -11.88
CA LEU A 105 8.35 -1.78 -11.94
C LEU A 105 7.14 -2.71 -11.85
N LEU A 106 7.14 -3.77 -12.67
CA LEU A 106 6.04 -4.72 -12.71
C LEU A 106 5.93 -5.50 -11.38
N ALA A 107 7.07 -5.85 -10.79
CA ALA A 107 7.13 -6.55 -9.51
C ALA A 107 6.64 -5.68 -8.34
N THR A 108 7.11 -4.43 -8.22
CA THR A 108 6.70 -3.50 -7.15
C THR A 108 5.20 -3.22 -7.21
N GLY A 109 4.67 -2.92 -8.40
CA GLY A 109 3.22 -2.79 -8.59
C GLY A 109 2.47 -4.06 -8.19
N ALA A 110 3.00 -5.23 -8.55
CA ALA A 110 2.34 -6.51 -8.30
C ALA A 110 2.28 -6.82 -6.80
N ILE A 111 3.39 -6.62 -6.09
CA ILE A 111 3.52 -6.95 -4.67
C ILE A 111 2.61 -6.06 -3.82
N PHE A 112 2.60 -4.75 -4.08
CA PHE A 112 1.90 -3.81 -3.20
C PHE A 112 0.43 -3.57 -3.59
N VAL A 113 0.07 -3.66 -4.87
CA VAL A 113 -1.27 -3.29 -5.33
C VAL A 113 -2.18 -4.50 -5.51
N LEU A 114 -1.71 -5.58 -6.15
CA LEU A 114 -2.59 -6.68 -6.54
C LEU A 114 -3.16 -7.45 -5.34
N PRO A 115 -2.36 -7.90 -4.35
CA PRO A 115 -2.90 -8.59 -3.18
C PRO A 115 -3.90 -7.73 -2.42
N VAL A 116 -3.58 -6.45 -2.19
CA VAL A 116 -4.46 -5.50 -1.50
C VAL A 116 -5.77 -5.35 -2.25
N ALA A 117 -5.72 -5.12 -3.56
CA ALA A 117 -6.91 -4.99 -4.39
C ALA A 117 -7.74 -6.28 -4.44
N LEU A 118 -7.13 -7.46 -4.57
CA LEU A 118 -7.86 -8.72 -4.64
C LEU A 118 -8.58 -9.04 -3.32
N ILE A 119 -7.90 -8.87 -2.18
CA ILE A 119 -8.50 -9.06 -0.86
C ILE A 119 -9.60 -8.02 -0.62
N ALA A 120 -9.34 -6.76 -0.96
CA ALA A 120 -10.33 -5.70 -0.84
C ALA A 120 -11.57 -5.98 -1.69
N ALA A 121 -11.40 -6.49 -2.92
CA ALA A 121 -12.50 -6.88 -3.80
C ALA A 121 -13.36 -7.98 -3.19
N ALA A 122 -12.73 -9.03 -2.69
CA ALA A 122 -13.42 -10.16 -2.07
C ALA A 122 -14.30 -9.69 -0.89
N ILE A 123 -13.75 -8.86 -0.01
CA ILE A 123 -14.47 -8.34 1.16
C ILE A 123 -15.54 -7.34 0.76
N TYR A 124 -15.22 -6.40 -0.14
CA TYR A 124 -16.18 -5.43 -0.65
C TYR A 124 -17.40 -6.13 -1.28
N TRP A 125 -17.18 -7.15 -2.12
CA TRP A 125 -18.29 -7.89 -2.74
C TRP A 125 -19.05 -8.74 -1.73
N ALA A 126 -18.38 -9.38 -0.77
CA ALA A 126 -19.05 -10.10 0.30
C ALA A 126 -19.98 -9.18 1.10
N LEU A 127 -19.48 -8.01 1.53
CA LEU A 127 -20.24 -7.00 2.26
C LEU A 127 -21.32 -6.32 1.43
N ARG A 128 -21.17 -6.26 0.11
CA ARG A 128 -22.21 -5.75 -0.79
C ARG A 128 -23.29 -6.79 -1.08
N SER A 129 -22.97 -8.08 -0.98
CA SER A 129 -23.95 -9.14 -1.17
C SER A 129 -25.00 -9.11 -0.06
N GLU A 130 -26.27 -9.36 -0.40
CA GLU A 130 -27.35 -9.54 0.58
C GLU A 130 -27.19 -10.84 1.38
N ARG A 131 -26.21 -11.69 1.01
CA ARG A 131 -25.94 -12.99 1.63
C ARG A 131 -25.19 -12.88 2.95
N PHE A 132 -24.51 -11.76 3.21
CA PHE A 132 -23.83 -11.52 4.47
C PHE A 132 -24.55 -10.46 5.29
N PRO A 133 -24.84 -10.73 6.58
CA PRO A 133 -25.37 -9.73 7.48
C PRO A 133 -24.27 -8.69 7.73
N GLY A 134 -24.20 -7.63 6.92
CA GLY A 134 -23.30 -6.51 7.15
C GLY A 134 -23.79 -5.62 8.29
N THR A 135 -23.99 -6.24 9.45
CA THR A 135 -24.22 -5.60 10.74
C THR A 135 -22.95 -4.91 11.20
N GLY A 136 -23.08 -3.93 12.11
CA GLY A 136 -21.93 -3.22 12.67
C GLY A 136 -20.90 -4.18 13.29
N LEU A 137 -21.35 -5.29 13.88
CA LEU A 137 -20.49 -6.31 14.48
C LEU A 137 -19.56 -6.99 13.46
N VAL A 138 -20.06 -7.34 12.27
CA VAL A 138 -19.23 -7.95 11.21
C VAL A 138 -18.19 -6.96 10.69
N ILE A 139 -18.58 -5.70 10.50
CA ILE A 139 -17.65 -4.63 10.09
C ILE A 139 -16.55 -4.45 11.14
N THR A 140 -16.92 -4.41 12.42
CA THR A 140 -15.96 -4.30 13.53
C THR A 140 -15.00 -5.49 13.57
N ILE A 141 -15.51 -6.73 13.46
CA ILE A 141 -14.66 -7.93 13.43
C ILE A 141 -13.66 -7.86 12.27
N LEU A 142 -14.09 -7.46 11.08
CA LEU A 142 -13.19 -7.35 9.93
C LEU A 142 -12.08 -6.32 10.17
N TYR A 143 -12.38 -5.16 10.77
CA TYR A 143 -11.34 -4.22 11.16
C TYR A 143 -10.38 -4.80 12.21
N LEU A 144 -10.90 -5.52 13.23
CA LEU A 144 -10.08 -6.15 14.25
C LEU A 144 -9.16 -7.23 13.67
N ILE A 145 -9.64 -8.03 12.70
CA ILE A 145 -8.82 -9.01 11.98
C ILE A 145 -7.72 -8.29 11.19
N GLY A 146 -8.07 -7.21 10.48
CA GLY A 146 -7.08 -6.39 9.78
C GLY A 146 -5.98 -5.90 10.71
N VAL A 147 -6.36 -5.30 11.85
CA VAL A 147 -5.40 -4.83 12.86
C VAL A 147 -4.57 -5.98 13.44
N GLY A 148 -5.19 -7.11 13.79
CA GLY A 148 -4.48 -8.26 14.32
C GLY A 148 -3.44 -8.82 13.35
N LEU A 149 -3.79 -8.91 12.05
CA LEU A 149 -2.86 -9.36 11.01
C LEU A 149 -1.75 -8.37 10.74
N SER A 150 -1.98 -7.07 10.98
CA SER A 150 -0.97 -6.04 10.78
C SER A 150 0.25 -6.18 11.72
N LEU A 151 0.09 -6.92 12.83
CA LEU A 151 1.17 -7.24 13.76
C LEU A 151 2.13 -8.31 13.22
N TYR A 152 1.76 -9.01 12.14
CA TYR A 152 2.63 -9.96 11.46
C TYR A 152 3.42 -9.24 10.36
N PRO A 153 4.76 -9.29 10.40
CA PRO A 153 5.59 -8.54 9.46
C PRO A 153 5.34 -8.92 8.00
N GLN A 154 5.49 -7.92 7.13
CA GLN A 154 5.44 -8.02 5.66
C GLN A 154 4.09 -8.51 5.09
N LEU A 155 3.88 -9.83 5.04
CA LEU A 155 2.67 -10.42 4.44
C LEU A 155 1.43 -10.09 5.27
N GLY A 156 1.55 -10.05 6.60
CA GLY A 156 0.46 -9.62 7.47
C GLY A 156 0.04 -8.18 7.20
N THR A 157 1.01 -7.29 6.95
CA THR A 157 0.76 -5.89 6.61
C THR A 157 0.04 -5.73 5.27
N ILE A 158 0.44 -6.46 4.23
CA ILE A 158 -0.23 -6.42 2.91
C ILE A 158 -1.66 -6.98 3.00
N VAL A 159 -1.84 -8.11 3.68
CA VAL A 159 -3.16 -8.72 3.88
C VAL A 159 -4.05 -7.80 4.71
N SER A 160 -3.53 -7.21 5.78
CA SER A 160 -4.25 -6.25 6.62
C SER A 160 -4.73 -5.05 5.81
N GLY A 161 -3.90 -4.50 4.93
CA GLY A 161 -4.25 -3.40 4.04
C GLY A 161 -5.44 -3.74 3.13
N GLY A 162 -5.44 -4.93 2.53
CA GLY A 162 -6.57 -5.41 1.75
C GLY A 162 -7.86 -5.55 2.56
N ILE A 163 -7.75 -6.11 3.78
CA ILE A 163 -8.90 -6.27 4.68
C ILE A 163 -9.48 -4.92 5.10
N ILE A 164 -8.63 -4.01 5.56
CA ILE A 164 -9.03 -2.68 6.01
C ILE A 164 -9.63 -1.88 4.84
N ALA A 165 -9.02 -1.92 3.66
CA ALA A 165 -9.53 -1.21 2.48
C ALA A 165 -10.88 -1.76 2.00
N GLY A 166 -11.02 -3.09 1.90
CA GLY A 166 -12.27 -3.74 1.50
C GLY A 166 -13.40 -3.50 2.50
N THR A 167 -13.09 -3.58 3.79
CA THR A 167 -14.04 -3.30 4.89
C THR A 167 -14.49 -1.85 4.86
N ALA A 168 -13.56 -0.91 4.70
CA ALA A 168 -13.87 0.51 4.58
C ALA A 168 -14.74 0.82 3.36
N ALA A 169 -14.43 0.24 2.20
CA ALA A 169 -15.22 0.40 0.99
C ALA A 169 -16.65 -0.14 1.19
N GLY A 170 -16.80 -1.35 1.74
CA GLY A 170 -18.10 -1.95 2.04
C GLY A 170 -18.90 -1.19 3.10
N HIS A 171 -18.25 -0.73 4.17
CA HIS A 171 -18.86 0.08 5.22
C HIS A 171 -19.37 1.42 4.66
N SER A 172 -18.56 2.10 3.84
CA SER A 172 -18.93 3.39 3.22
C SER A 172 -20.09 3.29 2.24
N TRP A 173 -20.36 2.10 1.69
CA TRP A 173 -21.53 1.83 0.86
C TRP A 173 -22.81 1.75 1.70
N ARG A 174 -22.72 1.20 2.92
CA ARG A 174 -23.87 0.99 3.82
C ARG A 174 -24.26 2.24 4.61
N VAL A 175 -23.30 3.14 4.88
CA VAL A 175 -23.53 4.35 5.69
C VAL A 175 -23.23 5.60 4.86
N ALA A 176 -24.28 6.35 4.52
CA ALA A 176 -24.13 7.66 3.89
C ALA A 176 -23.56 8.68 4.89
N GLY A 177 -22.50 9.40 4.52
CA GLY A 177 -22.00 10.58 5.26
C GLY A 177 -20.75 10.41 6.13
N SER A 178 -20.26 9.19 6.43
CA SER A 178 -19.14 8.97 7.38
C SER A 178 -17.75 8.80 6.74
N ARG A 179 -17.59 9.13 5.45
CA ARG A 179 -16.38 8.79 4.66
C ARG A 179 -15.08 9.39 5.20
N LEU A 180 -15.15 10.59 5.75
CA LEU A 180 -14.00 11.27 6.36
C LEU A 180 -13.53 10.53 7.61
N LEU A 181 -14.46 10.15 8.50
CA LEU A 181 -14.16 9.36 9.69
C LEU A 181 -13.61 7.97 9.34
N ILE A 182 -14.19 7.29 8.34
CA ILE A 182 -13.68 6.00 7.86
C ILE A 182 -12.25 6.17 7.30
N SER A 183 -11.95 7.30 6.66
CA SER A 183 -10.58 7.55 6.16
C SER A 183 -9.58 7.79 7.27
N ILE A 184 -9.98 8.57 8.28
CA ILE A 184 -9.16 8.80 9.48
C ILE A 184 -8.90 7.45 10.16
N LEU A 185 -9.93 6.61 10.29
CA LEU A 185 -9.79 5.25 10.82
C LEU A 185 -8.79 4.45 9.98
N VAL A 186 -8.96 4.37 8.65
CA VAL A 186 -8.02 3.65 7.77
C VAL A 186 -6.60 4.16 7.95
N ILE A 187 -6.38 5.47 7.99
CA ILE A 187 -5.05 6.06 8.22
C ILE A 187 -4.47 5.60 9.57
N ILE A 188 -5.26 5.68 10.64
CA ILE A 188 -4.82 5.24 11.97
C ILE A 188 -4.48 3.74 11.97
N LEU A 189 -5.34 2.90 11.41
CA LEU A 189 -5.10 1.46 11.36
C LEU A 189 -3.87 1.11 10.53
N MET A 190 -3.68 1.78 9.40
CA MET A 190 -2.50 1.57 8.57
C MET A 190 -1.22 2.13 9.21
N ALA A 191 -1.30 3.20 10.00
CA ALA A 191 -0.18 3.70 10.79
C ALA A 191 0.24 2.70 11.89
N VAL A 192 -0.71 1.94 12.45
CA VAL A 192 -0.39 0.82 13.37
C VAL A 192 0.29 -0.32 12.61
N ALA A 193 -0.16 -0.61 11.38
CA ALA A 193 0.37 -1.68 10.54
C ALA A 193 1.85 -1.49 10.16
N VAL A 194 2.30 -0.24 10.14
CA VAL A 194 3.68 0.20 9.85
C VAL A 194 4.65 -0.17 10.97
N VAL A 195 4.16 -0.49 12.18
CA VAL A 195 4.98 -1.05 13.26
C VAL A 195 5.52 -2.43 12.89
N GLY A 196 4.84 -3.18 12.02
CA GLY A 196 5.26 -4.49 11.54
C GLY A 196 6.40 -4.45 10.50
N ILE A 197 6.90 -3.26 10.12
CA ILE A 197 8.00 -3.14 9.15
C ILE A 197 9.33 -3.47 9.85
N PRO A 198 10.18 -4.34 9.26
CA PRO A 198 11.52 -4.58 9.77
C PRO A 198 12.42 -3.40 9.45
N TYR A 199 12.30 -2.32 10.24
CA TYR A 199 13.13 -1.12 10.12
C TYR A 199 14.61 -1.47 10.25
N VAL A 200 15.43 -0.82 9.43
CA VAL A 200 16.88 -0.88 9.60
C VAL A 200 17.21 -0.23 10.94
N ARG A 201 17.86 -0.99 11.84
CA ARG A 201 18.35 -0.43 13.10
C ARG A 201 19.53 0.48 12.82
N GLU A 202 19.47 1.72 13.31
CA GLU A 202 20.64 2.62 13.34
C GLU A 202 21.85 1.90 13.97
N GLY A 203 22.99 1.89 13.27
CA GLY A 203 24.26 1.33 13.76
C GLY A 203 24.64 -0.07 13.26
N ALA A 204 23.81 -0.74 12.44
CA ALA A 204 24.22 -1.94 11.71
C ALA A 204 25.20 -1.56 10.60
N ARG A 205 26.49 -1.40 10.93
CA ARG A 205 27.54 -1.31 9.92
C ARG A 205 27.44 -2.54 9.01
N PRO A 206 27.68 -2.42 7.69
CA PRO A 206 28.08 -3.58 6.91
C PRO A 206 29.27 -4.18 7.66
N LEU A 207 29.20 -5.46 8.03
CA LEU A 207 30.39 -6.17 8.46
C LEU A 207 31.38 -6.00 7.31
N GLY A 208 32.42 -5.18 7.53
CA GLY A 208 33.55 -5.11 6.61
C GLY A 208 34.07 -6.54 6.38
N PRO A 209 34.71 -6.80 5.23
CA PRO A 209 35.23 -8.12 4.94
C PRO A 209 36.06 -8.63 6.13
N PRO A 210 35.96 -9.93 6.47
CA PRO A 210 36.64 -10.48 7.63
C PRO A 210 38.13 -10.16 7.54
N THR A 211 38.64 -9.37 8.47
CA THR A 211 40.07 -9.15 8.64
C THR A 211 40.65 -10.45 9.20
N PHE A 212 41.20 -11.28 8.32
CA PHE A 212 42.02 -12.42 8.76
C PHE A 212 43.30 -11.88 9.41
N PRO A 213 43.66 -12.34 10.62
CA PRO A 213 44.92 -11.96 11.22
C PRO A 213 46.06 -12.55 10.38
N THR A 214 46.86 -11.67 9.78
CA THR A 214 48.17 -12.05 9.22
C THR A 214 49.06 -12.47 10.39
N ARG A 215 49.37 -13.76 10.48
CA ARG A 215 50.57 -14.25 11.16
C ARG A 215 51.69 -14.33 10.16
#